data_AF-A0A2N1MNH4-F1
#
_entry.id   AF-A0A2N1MNH4-F1
#
_cell.length_a   1.000
_cell.length_b   1.000
_cell.length_c   1.000
_cell.angle_alpha   90.00
_cell.angle_beta   90.00
_cell.angle_gamma   90.00
#
_symmetry.space_group_name_H-M   'P 1'
#
loop_
_entity.id
_entity.type
_entity.pdbx_description
1 polymer ?
#
loop_
_entity_poly.entity_id
_entity_poly.type
_entity_poly.pdbx_seq_one_letter_code
_entity_poly.pdbx_strand_id
1 'polypeptide(L)'
;MQNPLKTCIKYGRLCTKEGNYIGSFLANHKNDVSRNNHCVAVKIYEKELFGYIEYYLIHEYLNLTHMLAYIKLTNSISIDHYGSKYFQNYDSYVFINVQYIARCVGFVEINNRIYIIDKKGQVSNE
;
A
#
# COMPACT_ATOMS: atom_id res chain seq x y z
N MET A 1 32.28 -17.26 -11.83
CA MET A 1 31.93 -16.59 -10.56
C MET A 1 30.42 -16.63 -10.41
N GLN A 2 29.90 -17.44 -9.50
CA GLN A 2 28.49 -17.38 -9.12
C GLN A 2 28.30 -16.10 -8.30
N ASN A 3 27.48 -15.17 -8.78
CA ASN A 3 26.93 -14.12 -7.94
C ASN A 3 26.07 -14.82 -6.89
N PRO A 4 26.45 -14.84 -5.59
CA PRO A 4 25.49 -15.28 -4.59
C PRO A 4 24.32 -14.32 -4.70
N LEU A 5 23.12 -14.86 -4.95
CA LEU A 5 21.88 -14.09 -4.91
C LEU A 5 21.90 -13.29 -3.61
N LYS A 6 22.13 -11.97 -3.71
CA LYS A 6 22.15 -11.06 -2.57
C LYS A 6 20.82 -11.27 -1.86
N THR A 7 20.87 -11.73 -0.62
CA THR A 7 19.68 -12.05 0.17
C THR A 7 18.75 -10.84 0.19
N CYS A 8 17.55 -10.99 -0.37
CA CYS A 8 16.54 -9.95 -0.37
C CYS A 8 16.01 -9.75 1.06
N ILE A 9 16.28 -8.59 1.65
CA ILE A 9 15.83 -8.25 3.01
C ILE A 9 14.41 -7.71 2.92
N LYS A 10 13.49 -8.37 3.63
CA LYS A 10 12.08 -7.95 3.76
C LYS A 10 11.89 -7.15 5.04
N TYR A 11 11.04 -6.14 4.98
CA TYR A 11 10.70 -5.25 6.10
C TYR A 11 9.19 -5.25 6.32
N GLY A 12 8.80 -5.21 7.60
CA GLY A 12 7.39 -5.18 8.00
C GLY A 12 6.77 -3.79 8.11
N ARG A 13 7.59 -2.72 8.06
CA ARG A 13 7.14 -1.33 8.20
C ARG A 13 8.02 -0.40 7.37
N LEU A 14 7.40 0.66 6.84
CA LEU A 14 8.04 1.79 6.18
C LEU A 14 7.84 3.04 7.05
N CYS A 15 8.93 3.76 7.33
CA CYS A 15 8.86 5.10 7.93
C CYS A 15 8.96 6.13 6.80
N THR A 16 7.96 7.01 6.66
CA THR A 16 7.99 8.08 5.66
C THR A 16 8.93 9.20 6.11
N LYS A 17 9.29 10.10 5.18
CA LYS A 17 10.10 11.29 5.51
C LYS A 17 9.47 12.19 6.57
N GLU A 18 8.15 12.13 6.72
CA GLU A 18 7.37 12.90 7.70
C GLU A 18 7.27 12.20 9.06
N GLY A 19 7.93 11.03 9.24
CA GLY A 19 7.87 10.25 10.48
C GLY A 19 6.63 9.39 10.64
N ASN A 20 5.76 9.32 9.62
CA ASN A 20 4.59 8.45 9.63
C ASN A 20 5.00 7.00 9.36
N TYR A 21 4.41 6.04 10.09
CA TYR A 21 4.64 4.62 9.84
C TYR A 21 3.53 4.02 8.99
N ILE A 22 3.93 3.36 7.91
CA ILE A 22 3.07 2.52 7.08
C ILE A 22 3.45 1.07 7.37
N GLY A 23 2.48 0.28 7.82
CA GLY A 23 2.69 -1.12 8.15
C GLY A 23 2.58 -2.02 6.93
N SER A 24 3.02 -3.25 7.09
CA SER A 24 2.73 -4.34 6.18
C SER A 24 2.07 -5.49 6.93
N PHE A 25 1.43 -6.39 6.20
CA PHE A 25 0.85 -7.59 6.79
C PHE A 25 1.87 -8.51 7.43
N LEU A 26 3.07 -8.62 6.86
CA LEU A 26 4.18 -9.38 7.45
C LEU A 26 4.47 -8.98 8.91
N ALA A 27 4.22 -7.72 9.29
CA ALA A 27 4.41 -7.29 10.68
C ALA A 27 3.28 -7.73 11.63
N ASN A 28 2.22 -8.36 11.13
CA ASN A 28 1.10 -8.87 11.92
C ASN A 28 1.37 -10.30 12.40
N HIS A 29 2.25 -10.46 13.39
CA HIS A 29 2.65 -11.77 13.92
C HIS A 29 1.62 -12.44 14.85
N LYS A 30 0.51 -11.77 15.21
CA LYS A 30 -0.40 -12.24 16.28
C LYS A 30 -1.90 -12.23 15.93
N ASN A 31 -2.27 -11.95 14.68
CA ASN A 31 -3.66 -11.56 14.33
C ASN A 31 -4.18 -10.36 15.15
N ASP A 32 -3.33 -9.71 15.93
CA ASP A 32 -3.62 -8.40 16.48
C ASP A 32 -3.70 -7.47 15.28
N VAL A 33 -4.91 -6.99 15.00
CA VAL A 33 -5.16 -5.86 14.11
C VAL A 33 -4.55 -4.63 14.79
N SER A 34 -3.22 -4.62 14.90
CA SER A 34 -2.47 -3.43 15.23
C SER A 34 -2.94 -2.34 14.29
N ARG A 35 -3.03 -1.12 14.80
CA ARG A 35 -3.45 0.12 14.10
C ARG A 35 -2.44 0.52 13.00
N ASN A 36 -1.92 -0.46 12.29
CA ASN A 36 -0.91 -0.33 11.27
C ASN A 36 -1.66 -0.16 9.96
N ASN A 37 -1.69 1.07 9.47
CA ASN A 37 -2.18 1.38 8.13
C ASN A 37 -1.33 0.61 7.12
N HIS A 38 -1.88 -0.48 6.59
CA HIS A 38 -1.23 -1.30 5.56
C HIS A 38 -1.99 -1.25 4.23
N CYS A 39 -3.15 -0.59 4.20
CA CYS A 39 -3.83 -0.23 2.97
C CYS A 39 -3.35 1.16 2.53
N VAL A 40 -3.08 1.31 1.25
CA VAL A 40 -2.52 2.54 0.68
C VAL A 40 -3.22 2.93 -0.61
N ALA A 41 -3.24 4.23 -0.86
CA ALA A 41 -3.44 4.77 -2.19
C ALA A 41 -2.07 4.95 -2.86
N VAL A 42 -1.97 4.51 -4.11
CA VAL A 42 -0.78 4.57 -4.94
C VAL A 42 -1.08 5.51 -6.09
N LYS A 43 -0.22 6.51 -6.30
CA LYS A 43 -0.35 7.48 -7.40
C LYS A 43 0.77 7.24 -8.40
N ILE A 44 0.41 6.69 -9.56
CA ILE A 44 1.32 6.46 -10.68
C ILE A 44 0.83 7.34 -11.82
N TYR A 45 1.58 8.40 -12.12
CA TYR A 45 1.16 9.46 -13.05
C TYR A 45 -0.20 10.06 -12.62
N GLU A 46 -1.20 10.02 -13.50
CA GLU A 46 -2.56 10.50 -13.26
C GLU A 46 -3.51 9.42 -12.72
N LYS A 47 -3.04 8.17 -12.57
CA LYS A 47 -3.86 7.06 -12.10
C LYS A 47 -3.69 6.86 -10.60
N GLU A 48 -4.80 6.85 -9.89
CA GLU A 48 -4.89 6.43 -8.50
C GLU A 48 -5.30 4.95 -8.44
N LEU A 49 -4.49 4.15 -7.74
CA LEU A 49 -4.74 2.76 -7.44
C LEU A 49 -4.82 2.57 -5.93
N PHE A 50 -5.42 1.46 -5.51
CA PHE A 50 -5.51 1.11 -4.10
C PHE A 50 -5.03 -0.32 -3.90
N GLY A 51 -4.49 -0.59 -2.72
CA GLY A 51 -4.05 -1.94 -2.40
C GLY A 51 -3.60 -2.09 -0.98
N TYR A 52 -3.30 -3.33 -0.64
CA TYR A 52 -2.84 -3.76 0.66
C TYR A 52 -1.36 -4.19 0.56
N ILE A 53 -0.53 -3.77 1.51
CA ILE A 53 0.90 -4.05 1.52
C ILE A 53 1.18 -5.33 2.29
N GLU A 54 1.74 -6.33 1.60
CA GLU A 54 2.21 -7.58 2.20
C GLU A 54 3.51 -7.35 2.98
N TYR A 55 4.52 -6.80 2.29
CA TYR A 55 5.83 -6.47 2.86
C TYR A 55 6.57 -5.45 1.99
N TYR A 56 7.58 -4.83 2.57
CA TYR A 56 8.56 -4.04 1.82
C TYR A 56 9.82 -4.85 1.60
N LEU A 57 10.57 -4.53 0.57
CA LEU A 57 11.90 -5.09 0.34
C LEU A 57 12.85 -4.02 -0.15
N ILE A 58 14.13 -4.23 0.13
CA ILE A 58 15.21 -3.47 -0.49
C ILE A 58 15.88 -4.35 -1.53
N HIS A 59 16.03 -3.81 -2.73
CA HIS A 59 16.68 -4.45 -3.85
C HIS A 59 17.75 -3.51 -4.41
N GLU A 60 18.97 -4.02 -4.56
CA GLU A 60 20.03 -3.32 -5.26
C GLU A 60 20.07 -3.77 -6.72
N TYR A 61 19.97 -2.81 -7.63
CA TYR A 61 20.04 -3.03 -9.07
C TYR A 61 20.87 -1.91 -9.71
N LEU A 62 21.84 -2.27 -10.55
CA LEU A 62 22.74 -1.30 -11.20
C LEU A 62 23.38 -0.28 -10.22
N ASN A 63 23.80 -0.76 -9.04
CA ASN A 63 24.36 0.06 -7.95
C ASN A 63 23.40 1.11 -7.36
N LEU A 64 22.11 1.03 -7.69
CA LEU A 64 21.05 1.83 -7.07
C LEU A 64 20.29 0.98 -6.06
N THR A 65 20.04 1.55 -4.89
CA THR A 65 19.21 0.93 -3.86
C THR A 65 17.76 1.35 -4.07
N HIS A 66 16.90 0.39 -4.38
CA HIS A 66 15.47 0.59 -4.53
C HIS A 66 14.72 -0.02 -3.36
N MET A 67 13.77 0.70 -2.80
CA MET A 67 12.79 0.14 -1.87
C MET A 67 11.47 -0.09 -2.62
N LEU A 68 10.98 -1.32 -2.56
CA LEU A 68 9.74 -1.73 -3.21
C LEU A 68 8.74 -2.18 -2.15
N ALA A 69 7.46 -1.93 -2.39
CA ALA A 69 6.36 -2.56 -1.67
C ALA A 69 5.79 -3.69 -2.53
N TYR A 70 5.65 -4.87 -1.93
CA TYR A 70 4.84 -5.95 -2.48
C TYR A 70 3.39 -5.68 -2.07
N ILE A 71 2.55 -5.37 -3.06
CA ILE A 71 1.19 -4.89 -2.86
C ILE A 71 0.19 -5.80 -3.58
N LYS A 72 -0.91 -6.15 -2.91
CA LYS A 72 -2.10 -6.73 -3.52
C LYS A 72 -3.02 -5.59 -3.93
N LEU A 73 -3.20 -5.37 -5.22
CA LEU A 73 -4.07 -4.30 -5.71
C LEU A 73 -5.54 -4.66 -5.56
N THR A 74 -6.40 -3.64 -5.47
CA THR A 74 -7.84 -3.82 -5.62
C THR A 74 -8.21 -3.94 -7.09
N ASN A 75 -9.37 -4.50 -7.38
CA ASN A 75 -9.96 -4.37 -8.71
C ASN A 75 -10.45 -2.94 -8.98
N SER A 76 -11.21 -2.76 -10.07
CA SER A 76 -11.78 -1.47 -10.44
C SER A 76 -12.60 -0.85 -9.31
N ILE A 77 -12.35 0.44 -9.08
CA ILE A 77 -13.08 1.23 -8.08
C ILE A 77 -14.41 1.66 -8.66
N SER A 78 -15.47 1.45 -7.88
CA SER A 78 -16.80 1.96 -8.12
C SER A 78 -17.13 3.08 -7.13
N ILE A 79 -18.08 3.93 -7.49
CA ILE A 79 -18.56 5.04 -6.66
C ILE A 79 -20.04 4.82 -6.40
N ASP A 80 -20.46 4.88 -5.14
CA ASP A 80 -21.88 4.79 -4.79
C ASP A 80 -22.61 6.13 -4.96
N HIS A 81 -23.92 6.11 -4.75
CA HIS A 81 -24.76 7.32 -4.81
C HIS A 81 -24.37 8.43 -3.80
N TYR A 82 -23.58 8.13 -2.78
CA TYR A 82 -23.07 9.11 -1.80
C TYR A 82 -21.65 9.59 -2.14
N GLY A 83 -21.07 9.17 -3.27
CA GLY A 83 -19.72 9.52 -3.65
C GLY A 83 -18.63 8.67 -2.97
N SER A 84 -18.99 7.61 -2.26
CA SER A 84 -18.03 6.75 -1.57
C SER A 84 -17.39 5.77 -2.54
N LYS A 85 -16.05 5.71 -2.53
CA LYS A 85 -15.27 4.75 -3.31
C LYS A 85 -15.33 3.37 -2.67
N TYR A 86 -15.63 2.34 -3.46
CA TYR A 86 -15.62 0.95 -3.03
C TYR A 86 -15.10 0.01 -4.11
N PHE A 87 -14.71 -1.19 -3.70
CA PHE A 87 -14.32 -2.30 -4.57
C PHE A 87 -14.93 -3.60 -4.04
N GLN A 88 -14.93 -4.67 -4.85
CA GLN A 88 -15.53 -5.96 -4.44
C GLN A 88 -14.52 -7.09 -4.36
N ASN A 89 -13.42 -7.00 -5.11
CA ASN A 89 -12.43 -8.05 -5.16
C ASN A 89 -11.01 -7.46 -5.20
N TYR A 90 -10.05 -8.25 -4.77
CA TYR A 90 -8.64 -7.95 -5.01
C TYR A 90 -8.23 -8.43 -6.40
N ASP A 91 -7.28 -7.73 -6.99
CA ASP A 91 -6.64 -8.06 -8.27
C ASP A 91 -5.25 -8.67 -7.99
N SER A 92 -4.33 -8.51 -8.94
CA SER A 92 -2.98 -9.03 -8.93
C SER A 92 -2.09 -8.48 -7.80
N TYR A 93 -1.07 -9.29 -7.50
CA TYR A 93 0.07 -8.89 -6.68
C TYR A 93 1.17 -8.29 -7.56
N VAL A 94 1.69 -7.13 -7.17
CA VAL A 94 2.75 -6.43 -7.91
C VAL A 94 3.80 -5.84 -6.97
N PHE A 95 4.97 -5.53 -7.52
CA PHE A 95 5.95 -4.69 -6.84
C PHE A 95 5.82 -3.25 -7.32
N ILE A 96 5.69 -2.31 -6.40
CA ILE A 96 5.71 -0.88 -6.70
C ILE A 96 6.87 -0.20 -5.98
N ASN A 97 7.47 0.82 -6.61
CA ASN A 97 8.40 1.67 -5.89
C ASN A 97 7.65 2.44 -4.80
N VAL A 98 8.20 2.44 -3.57
CA VAL A 98 7.56 3.10 -2.42
C VAL A 98 7.32 4.60 -2.63
N GLN A 99 8.05 5.24 -3.55
CA GLN A 99 7.83 6.64 -3.92
C GLN A 99 6.42 6.92 -4.50
N TYR A 100 5.75 5.90 -5.03
CA TYR A 100 4.40 6.02 -5.57
C TYR A 100 3.31 5.84 -4.49
N ILE A 101 3.69 5.42 -3.27
CA ILE A 101 2.75 5.35 -2.15
C ILE A 101 2.43 6.78 -1.74
N ALA A 102 1.21 7.22 -2.05
CA ALA A 102 0.78 8.59 -1.82
C ALA A 102 0.34 8.79 -0.37
N ARG A 103 -0.48 7.87 0.15
CA ARG A 103 -1.04 7.96 1.51
C ARG A 103 -1.59 6.63 2.01
N CYS A 104 -1.78 6.57 3.32
CA CYS A 104 -2.52 5.52 3.99
C CYS A 104 -4.02 5.71 3.80
N VAL A 105 -4.73 4.61 3.55
CA VAL A 105 -6.21 4.55 3.55
C VAL A 105 -6.67 3.40 4.45
N GLY A 106 -7.96 3.36 4.78
CA GLY A 106 -8.60 2.24 5.45
C GLY A 106 -9.51 1.49 4.48
N PHE A 107 -9.60 0.17 4.64
CA PHE A 107 -10.60 -0.66 3.94
C PHE A 107 -11.61 -1.17 4.95
N VAL A 108 -12.91 -1.03 4.65
CA VAL A 108 -14.00 -1.47 5.53
C VAL A 108 -15.04 -2.23 4.71
N GLU A 109 -15.34 -3.46 5.12
CA GLU A 109 -16.32 -4.30 4.44
C GLU A 109 -17.74 -4.05 4.97
N ILE A 110 -18.68 -3.80 4.05
CA ILE A 110 -20.11 -3.60 4.32
C ILE A 110 -20.89 -4.25 3.18
N ASN A 111 -21.73 -5.24 3.48
CA ASN A 111 -22.62 -5.91 2.51
C ASN A 111 -21.91 -6.35 1.20
N ASN A 112 -20.80 -7.11 1.33
CA ASN A 112 -19.96 -7.59 0.21
C ASN A 112 -19.34 -6.47 -0.65
N ARG A 113 -19.18 -5.28 -0.11
CA ARG A 113 -18.43 -4.17 -0.70
C ARG A 113 -17.37 -3.72 0.27
N ILE A 114 -16.17 -3.48 -0.22
CA ILE A 114 -15.06 -2.96 0.58
C ILE A 114 -14.91 -1.49 0.25
N TYR A 115 -15.28 -0.64 1.20
CA TYR A 115 -15.21 0.81 1.12
C TYR A 115 -13.82 1.32 1.46
N ILE A 116 -13.39 2.34 0.74
CA ILE A 116 -12.10 3.01 0.94
C ILE A 116 -12.33 4.24 1.80
N ILE A 117 -11.81 4.21 3.02
CA ILE A 117 -11.82 5.31 3.96
C ILE A 117 -10.52 6.07 3.83
N ASP A 118 -10.61 7.25 3.23
CA ASP A 118 -9.50 8.16 3.12
C ASP A 118 -9.58 9.18 4.25
N LYS A 119 -8.63 9.12 5.20
CA LYS A 119 -8.58 10.09 6.29
C LYS A 119 -8.06 11.40 5.70
N LYS A 120 -8.97 12.29 5.29
CA LYS A 120 -8.69 13.60 4.68
C LYS A 120 -7.39 14.23 5.21
N GLY A 121 -6.41 14.36 4.32
CA GLY A 121 -5.33 15.34 4.46
C GLY A 121 -5.72 16.62 3.70
N GLN A 122 -6.29 17.58 4.44
CA GLN A 122 -6.59 18.98 4.09
C GLN A 122 -7.73 19.24 3.09
N VAL A 123 -8.68 20.07 3.56
CA VAL A 123 -9.60 20.84 2.73
C VAL A 123 -8.74 21.70 1.81
N SER A 124 -8.98 21.66 0.50
CA SER A 124 -8.48 22.68 -0.41
C SER A 124 -9.06 24.01 0.06
N ASN A 125 -8.24 24.84 0.69
CA ASN A 125 -8.56 26.25 0.78
C ASN A 125 -8.45 26.80 -0.64
N GLU A 126 -9.59 27.23 -1.17
CA GLU A 126 -9.71 28.08 -2.35
C GLU A 126 -8.87 29.35 -2.22
#